data_AF-A0A4V3X0T1-F1
#
_entry.id   AF-A0A4V3X0T1-F1
#
_cell.length_a   1.000
_cell.length_b   1.000
_cell.length_c   1.000
_cell.angle_alpha   90.00
_cell.angle_beta   90.00
_cell.angle_gamma   90.00
#
_symmetry.space_group_name_H-M   'P 1'
#
loop_
_entity.id
_entity.type
_entity.pdbx_description
1 polymer ?
#
loop_
_entity_poly.entity_id
_entity_poly.type
_entity_poly.pdbx_seq_one_letter_code
_entity_poly.pdbx_strand_id
1 'polypeptide(L)'
;MKLTSEREEYYRKKIDEAKARGDYKAADDIRYDRHCEETKKPLERKDWDARTENLRKSQERGREEEIKGRKALGEHLDRQLEDNNAGEVVTYTSSEGHLTRPDSIGRNDKGEIDLVHDHKHKMGEKEQTIHNDSQMRAEREMLEDKNGSHVVTISSDKPDLNGIPPKPRPSGPLGEKSEIYYTDPSSGKVTHKWEGNSRLPGGGRWKKL
;
A
#
# COMPACT_ATOMS: atom_id res chain seq x y z
N MET A 1 -8.82 4.63 -25.85
CA MET A 1 -8.05 5.38 -26.86
C MET A 1 -6.93 6.05 -26.11
N LYS A 2 -5.69 5.96 -26.61
CA LYS A 2 -4.56 6.60 -25.94
C LYS A 2 -4.52 8.07 -26.40
N LEU A 3 -4.44 9.02 -25.47
CA LEU A 3 -4.21 10.42 -25.81
C LEU A 3 -2.82 10.60 -26.43
N THR A 4 -2.66 11.66 -27.20
CA THR A 4 -1.32 12.14 -27.58
C THR A 4 -0.67 12.80 -26.37
N SER A 5 0.66 12.82 -26.32
CA SER A 5 1.40 13.47 -25.23
C SER A 5 1.01 14.95 -25.05
N GLU A 6 0.76 15.67 -26.16
CA GLU A 6 0.30 17.06 -26.14
C GLU A 6 -1.07 17.21 -25.46
N ARG A 7 -2.01 16.27 -25.69
CA ARG A 7 -3.33 16.29 -25.04
C ARG A 7 -3.23 15.92 -23.56
N GLU A 8 -2.37 14.98 -23.20
CA GLU A 8 -2.09 14.65 -21.80
C GLU A 8 -1.54 15.88 -21.04
N GLU A 9 -0.60 16.60 -21.64
CA GLU A 9 -0.01 17.81 -21.07
C GLU A 9 -1.04 18.95 -20.96
N TYR A 10 -1.87 19.14 -21.99
CA TYR A 10 -2.98 20.10 -21.98
C TYR A 10 -3.91 19.87 -20.78
N TYR A 11 -4.39 18.63 -20.60
CA TYR A 11 -5.29 18.31 -19.49
C TYR A 11 -4.60 18.47 -18.14
N ARG A 12 -3.33 18.04 -18.01
CA ARG A 12 -2.56 18.19 -16.77
C ARG A 12 -2.47 19.66 -16.35
N LYS A 13 -2.04 20.53 -17.28
CA LYS A 13 -1.92 21.96 -17.04
C LYS A 13 -3.24 22.59 -16.60
N LYS A 14 -4.35 22.26 -17.28
CA LYS A 14 -5.67 22.79 -16.95
C LYS A 14 -6.17 22.36 -15.57
N ILE A 15 -5.94 21.10 -15.21
CA ILE A 15 -6.26 20.58 -13.87
C ILE A 15 -5.46 21.32 -12.80
N ASP A 16 -4.16 21.52 -13.03
CA ASP A 16 -3.29 22.18 -12.06
C ASP A 16 -3.63 23.67 -11.90
N GLU A 17 -3.95 24.38 -12.99
CA GLU A 17 -4.45 25.76 -12.96
C GLU A 17 -5.78 25.90 -12.21
N ALA A 18 -6.70 24.95 -12.35
CA ALA A 18 -7.95 24.94 -11.61
C ALA A 18 -7.73 24.72 -10.11
N LYS A 19 -6.88 23.75 -9.75
CA LYS A 19 -6.48 23.50 -8.35
C LYS A 19 -5.78 24.70 -7.72
N ALA A 20 -4.86 25.35 -8.42
CA ALA A 20 -4.11 26.50 -7.91
C ALA A 20 -5.03 27.69 -7.57
N ARG A 21 -6.17 27.79 -8.25
CA ARG A 21 -7.22 28.79 -7.98
C ARG A 21 -8.23 28.36 -6.91
N GLY A 22 -8.10 27.15 -6.35
CA GLY A 22 -9.05 26.57 -5.40
C GLY A 22 -10.35 26.06 -6.04
N ASP A 23 -10.44 26.01 -7.37
CA ASP A 23 -11.63 25.55 -8.08
C ASP A 23 -11.55 24.04 -8.35
N TYR A 24 -11.78 23.27 -7.29
CA TYR A 24 -11.74 21.80 -7.34
C TYR A 24 -12.84 21.20 -8.20
N LYS A 25 -13.98 21.91 -8.36
CA LYS A 25 -15.07 21.47 -9.22
C LYS A 25 -14.67 21.56 -10.69
N ALA A 26 -14.10 22.68 -11.12
CA ALA A 26 -13.57 22.79 -12.48
C ALA A 26 -12.47 21.76 -12.75
N ALA A 27 -11.60 21.47 -11.77
CA ALA A 27 -10.60 20.42 -11.91
C ALA A 27 -11.22 19.03 -12.13
N ASP A 28 -12.37 18.73 -11.51
CA ASP A 28 -13.11 17.48 -11.72
C ASP A 28 -13.83 17.42 -13.06
N ASP A 29 -14.42 18.54 -13.49
CA ASP A 29 -15.01 18.66 -14.83
C ASP A 29 -13.96 18.36 -15.91
N ILE A 30 -12.76 18.94 -15.80
CA ILE A 30 -11.66 18.70 -16.74
C ILE A 30 -11.19 17.23 -16.72
N ARG A 31 -11.19 16.57 -15.55
CA ARG A 31 -10.88 15.12 -15.46
C ARG A 31 -11.92 14.27 -16.17
N TYR A 32 -13.19 14.65 -16.07
CA TYR A 32 -14.27 13.94 -16.76
C TYR A 32 -14.18 14.13 -18.27
N ASP A 33 -13.86 15.34 -18.75
CA ASP A 33 -13.64 15.62 -20.17
C ASP A 33 -12.51 14.74 -20.73
N ARG A 34 -11.40 14.66 -19.99
CA ARG A 34 -10.28 13.75 -20.32
C ARG A 34 -10.74 12.29 -20.39
N HIS A 35 -11.52 11.81 -19.42
CA HIS A 35 -12.04 10.44 -19.41
C HIS A 35 -12.93 10.14 -20.63
N CYS A 36 -13.77 11.11 -21.03
CA CYS A 36 -14.61 11.03 -22.22
C CYS A 36 -13.80 10.87 -23.51
N GLU A 37 -12.66 11.54 -23.61
CA GLU A 37 -11.77 11.45 -24.78
C GLU A 37 -10.94 10.14 -24.79
N GLU A 38 -10.51 9.68 -23.62
CA GLU A 38 -9.73 8.44 -23.46
C GLU A 38 -10.58 7.17 -23.63
N THR A 39 -11.89 7.24 -23.42
CA THR A 39 -12.74 6.04 -23.30
C THR A 39 -13.79 5.98 -24.41
N LYS A 40 -13.81 4.89 -25.21
CA LYS A 40 -14.78 4.70 -26.31
C LYS A 40 -16.25 4.73 -25.86
N LYS A 41 -16.51 4.30 -24.64
CA LYS A 41 -17.82 4.33 -23.97
C LYS A 41 -17.60 4.87 -22.56
N PRO A 42 -17.54 6.19 -22.38
CA PRO A 42 -17.29 6.75 -21.06
C PRO A 42 -18.45 6.45 -20.12
N LEU A 43 -18.17 6.52 -18.83
CA LEU A 43 -19.22 6.43 -17.82
C LEU A 43 -20.06 7.69 -17.90
N GLU A 44 -21.35 7.60 -17.58
CA GLU A 44 -22.15 8.80 -17.38
C GLU A 44 -21.57 9.65 -16.25
N ARG A 45 -21.78 10.97 -16.32
CA ARG A 45 -21.17 11.90 -15.37
C ARG A 45 -21.45 11.54 -13.91
N LYS A 46 -22.69 11.16 -13.61
CA LYS A 46 -23.12 10.74 -12.27
C LYS A 46 -22.34 9.52 -11.77
N ASP A 47 -22.14 8.53 -12.62
CA ASP A 47 -21.44 7.29 -12.27
C ASP A 47 -19.93 7.53 -12.16
N TRP A 48 -19.39 8.43 -12.99
CA TRP A 48 -18.01 8.89 -12.87
C TRP A 48 -17.77 9.60 -11.53
N ASP A 49 -18.61 10.56 -11.18
CA ASP A 49 -18.49 11.30 -9.92
C ASP A 49 -18.57 10.35 -8.71
N ALA A 50 -19.54 9.42 -8.72
CA ALA A 50 -19.66 8.39 -7.68
C ALA A 50 -18.40 7.51 -7.60
N ARG A 51 -17.84 7.09 -8.75
CA ARG A 51 -16.62 6.29 -8.80
C ARG A 51 -15.41 7.07 -8.29
N THR A 52 -15.23 8.31 -8.71
CA THR A 52 -14.12 9.17 -8.29
C THR A 52 -14.19 9.47 -6.81
N GLU A 53 -15.37 9.73 -6.27
CA GLU A 53 -15.57 9.95 -4.84
C GLU A 53 -15.25 8.70 -4.02
N ASN A 54 -15.69 7.52 -4.48
CA ASN A 54 -15.33 6.26 -3.84
C ASN A 54 -13.82 6.00 -3.89
N LEU A 55 -13.16 6.34 -5.00
CA LEU A 55 -11.70 6.25 -5.11
C LEU A 55 -11.00 7.18 -4.12
N ARG A 56 -11.47 8.43 -3.97
CA ARG A 56 -10.91 9.38 -2.99
C ARG A 56 -11.03 8.86 -1.57
N LYS A 57 -12.23 8.42 -1.17
CA LYS A 57 -12.46 7.83 0.16
C LYS A 57 -11.59 6.60 0.39
N SER A 58 -11.42 5.77 -0.64
CA SER A 58 -10.54 4.60 -0.56
C SER A 58 -9.06 4.98 -0.42
N GLN A 59 -8.61 6.05 -1.09
CA GLN A 59 -7.24 6.55 -0.98
C GLN A 59 -6.99 7.17 0.39
N GLU A 60 -7.92 7.98 0.88
CA GLU A 60 -7.84 8.61 2.21
C GLU A 60 -7.81 7.55 3.30
N ARG A 61 -8.74 6.58 3.27
CA ARG A 61 -8.73 5.45 4.20
C ARG A 61 -7.46 4.62 4.08
N GLY A 62 -6.97 4.37 2.86
CA GLY A 62 -5.69 3.67 2.65
C GLY A 62 -4.52 4.38 3.33
N ARG A 63 -4.46 5.71 3.22
CA ARG A 63 -3.44 6.54 3.87
C ARG A 63 -3.58 6.52 5.39
N GLU A 64 -4.79 6.61 5.92
CA GLU A 64 -5.03 6.53 7.38
C GLU A 64 -4.57 5.19 7.95
N GLU A 65 -4.88 4.09 7.27
CA GLU A 65 -4.49 2.75 7.71
C GLU A 65 -2.99 2.50 7.57
N GLU A 66 -2.35 3.04 6.53
CA GLU A 66 -0.89 3.04 6.38
C GLU A 66 -0.21 3.77 7.55
N ILE A 67 -0.64 4.99 7.88
CA ILE A 67 -0.12 5.76 9.01
C ILE A 67 -0.27 4.99 10.33
N LYS A 68 -1.43 4.38 10.57
CA LYS A 68 -1.67 3.55 11.76
C LYS A 68 -0.76 2.34 11.78
N GLY A 69 -0.61 1.64 10.65
CA GLY A 69 0.26 0.48 10.51
C GLY A 69 1.73 0.80 10.77
N ARG A 70 2.24 1.87 10.17
CA ARG A 70 3.61 2.37 10.38
C ARG A 70 3.85 2.73 11.84
N LYS A 71 2.94 3.50 12.45
CA LYS A 71 3.06 3.91 13.86
C LYS A 71 3.02 2.69 14.79
N ALA A 72 2.08 1.78 14.59
CA ALA A 72 1.95 0.58 15.39
C ALA A 72 3.19 -0.31 15.30
N LEU A 73 3.79 -0.43 14.11
CA LEU A 73 5.03 -1.18 13.92
C LEU A 73 6.21 -0.48 14.61
N GLY A 74 6.34 0.84 14.45
CA GLY A 74 7.40 1.61 15.12
C GLY A 74 7.34 1.48 16.64
N GLU A 75 6.15 1.59 17.23
CA GLU A 75 5.93 1.35 18.66
C GLU A 75 6.27 -0.10 19.07
N HIS A 76 5.89 -1.09 18.25
CA HIS A 76 6.17 -2.50 18.53
C HIS A 76 7.66 -2.82 18.52
N LEU A 77 8.41 -2.21 17.60
CA LEU A 77 9.84 -2.42 17.43
C LEU A 77 10.69 -1.45 18.28
N ASP A 78 10.06 -0.57 19.04
CA ASP A 78 10.70 0.52 19.80
C ASP A 78 11.66 1.37 18.95
N ARG A 79 11.23 1.71 17.74
CA ARG A 79 12.03 2.53 16.80
C ARG A 79 11.16 3.40 15.89
N GLN A 80 11.72 4.50 15.43
CA GLN A 80 11.08 5.36 14.45
C GLN A 80 11.14 4.75 13.05
N LEU A 81 10.03 4.85 12.31
CA LEU A 81 9.95 4.54 10.88
C LEU A 81 9.66 5.82 10.10
N GLU A 82 10.45 6.07 9.06
CA GLU A 82 10.34 7.22 8.17
C GLU A 82 9.22 6.99 7.15
N ASP A 83 8.38 8.01 6.93
CA ASP A 83 7.34 8.02 5.90
C ASP A 83 7.98 8.27 4.53
N ASN A 84 8.07 7.24 3.69
CA ASN A 84 8.66 7.36 2.36
C ASN A 84 7.68 7.99 1.33
N ASN A 85 6.56 8.54 1.83
CA ASN A 85 5.66 9.43 1.12
C ASN A 85 5.88 10.92 1.37
N ALA A 86 6.79 11.28 2.27
CA ALA A 86 7.14 12.67 2.54
C ALA A 86 8.64 12.92 2.36
N GLY A 87 8.99 14.07 1.79
CA GLY A 87 10.40 14.48 1.63
C GLY A 87 11.12 13.77 0.48
N GLU A 88 12.37 13.37 0.73
CA GLU A 88 13.20 12.67 -0.25
C GLU A 88 12.77 11.20 -0.36
N VAL A 89 12.19 10.86 -1.49
CA VAL A 89 11.66 9.52 -1.74
C VAL A 89 12.79 8.56 -2.07
N VAL A 90 12.91 7.50 -1.29
CA VAL A 90 13.80 6.38 -1.55
C VAL A 90 13.13 5.40 -2.51
N THR A 91 13.80 5.12 -3.62
CA THR A 91 13.40 4.10 -4.59
C THR A 91 14.52 3.13 -4.85
N TYR A 92 14.19 1.92 -5.26
CA TYR A 92 15.15 0.90 -5.67
C TYR A 92 14.70 0.23 -6.95
N THR A 93 15.63 -0.07 -7.87
CA THR A 93 15.33 -0.84 -9.08
C THR A 93 15.94 -2.22 -8.92
N SER A 94 15.09 -3.26 -8.92
CA SER A 94 15.56 -4.65 -8.84
C SER A 94 16.44 -5.05 -10.03
N SER A 95 17.17 -6.14 -9.88
CA SER A 95 17.86 -6.83 -10.97
C SER A 95 16.92 -7.23 -12.12
N GLU A 96 15.64 -7.43 -11.84
CA GLU A 96 14.57 -7.67 -12.84
C GLU A 96 14.11 -6.37 -13.55
N GLY A 97 14.62 -5.20 -13.16
CA GLY A 97 14.22 -3.90 -13.71
C GLY A 97 12.93 -3.33 -13.12
N HIS A 98 12.46 -3.85 -11.98
CA HIS A 98 11.27 -3.34 -11.30
C HIS A 98 11.64 -2.21 -10.34
N LEU A 99 11.17 -1.00 -10.63
CA LEU A 99 11.25 0.12 -9.69
C LEU A 99 10.26 -0.10 -8.55
N THR A 100 10.77 -0.11 -7.33
CA THR A 100 9.99 -0.17 -6.09
C THR A 100 10.20 1.06 -5.23
N ARG A 101 9.22 1.31 -4.38
CA ARG A 101 9.17 2.38 -3.40
C ARG A 101 8.39 1.85 -2.19
N PRO A 102 9.07 1.45 -1.11
CA PRO A 102 8.39 0.97 0.09
C PRO A 102 7.56 2.09 0.72
N ASP A 103 6.51 1.75 1.46
CA ASP A 103 5.70 2.73 2.20
C ASP A 103 6.55 3.47 3.26
N SER A 104 7.41 2.72 3.97
CA SER A 104 8.24 3.22 5.07
C SER A 104 9.64 2.62 5.09
N ILE A 105 10.59 3.34 5.68
CA ILE A 105 11.96 2.87 5.89
C ILE A 105 12.41 3.04 7.35
N GLY A 106 13.22 2.11 7.83
CA GLY A 106 13.95 2.23 9.09
C GLY A 106 15.45 2.30 8.82
N ARG A 107 16.16 3.08 9.64
CA ARG A 107 17.62 3.21 9.60
C ARG A 107 18.27 2.72 10.88
N ASN A 108 19.43 2.08 10.75
CA ASN A 108 20.27 1.67 11.87
C ASN A 108 21.05 2.87 12.44
N ASP A 109 21.84 2.64 13.49
CA ASP A 109 22.66 3.67 14.16
C ASP A 109 23.71 4.33 13.25
N LYS A 110 24.02 3.72 12.10
CA LYS A 110 24.92 4.28 11.08
C LYS A 110 24.18 5.12 10.02
N GLY A 111 22.85 5.22 10.11
CA GLY A 111 22.01 5.91 9.13
C GLY A 111 21.73 5.09 7.86
N GLU A 112 22.13 3.82 7.82
CA GLU A 112 21.89 2.93 6.69
C GLU A 112 20.49 2.32 6.80
N ILE A 113 19.82 2.12 5.66
CA ILE A 113 18.49 1.48 5.63
C ILE A 113 18.65 0.00 5.96
N ASP A 114 18.11 -0.43 7.09
CA ASP A 114 18.11 -1.81 7.58
C ASP A 114 16.69 -2.40 7.66
N LEU A 115 15.66 -1.61 7.38
CA LEU A 115 14.28 -2.06 7.38
C LEU A 115 13.51 -1.35 6.27
N VAL A 116 12.76 -2.13 5.49
CA VAL A 116 11.71 -1.61 4.61
C VAL A 116 10.37 -2.17 5.04
N HIS A 117 9.35 -1.34 4.99
CA HIS A 117 8.04 -1.67 5.52
C HIS A 117 6.93 -1.26 4.57
N ASP A 118 5.98 -2.17 4.42
CA ASP A 118 4.76 -1.98 3.65
C ASP A 118 3.52 -2.28 4.50
N HIS A 119 2.47 -1.47 4.33
CA HIS A 119 1.18 -1.68 4.97
C HIS A 119 0.11 -2.10 3.97
N LYS A 120 -0.62 -3.17 4.27
CA LYS A 120 -1.75 -3.63 3.45
C LYS A 120 -3.03 -3.73 4.29
N HIS A 121 -4.01 -2.90 3.96
CA HIS A 121 -5.36 -2.97 4.53
C HIS A 121 -6.30 -3.79 3.66
N LYS A 122 -7.06 -4.72 4.25
CA LYS A 122 -8.07 -5.54 3.55
C LYS A 122 -9.48 -5.19 3.96
N MET A 123 -10.32 -4.90 2.97
CA MET A 123 -11.73 -4.58 3.15
C MET A 123 -12.63 -5.74 2.73
N GLY A 124 -13.69 -5.98 3.52
CA GLY A 124 -14.78 -6.89 3.17
C GLY A 124 -14.47 -8.37 3.36
N GLU A 125 -15.42 -9.25 3.04
CA GLU A 125 -15.38 -10.68 3.40
C GLU A 125 -14.71 -11.60 2.36
N LYS A 126 -14.28 -11.02 1.23
CA LYS A 126 -13.68 -11.75 0.10
C LYS A 126 -12.28 -12.27 0.41
N GLU A 127 -11.53 -12.64 -0.62
CA GLU A 127 -10.13 -13.04 -0.51
C GLU A 127 -9.27 -11.93 0.12
N GLN A 128 -8.82 -12.19 1.34
CA GLN A 128 -7.91 -11.32 2.09
C GLN A 128 -6.47 -11.86 2.08
N THR A 129 -6.05 -12.44 0.95
CA THR A 129 -4.66 -12.87 0.73
C THR A 129 -3.79 -11.68 0.30
N ILE A 130 -2.60 -11.55 0.87
CA ILE A 130 -1.52 -10.69 0.35
C ILE A 130 -0.52 -11.57 -0.40
N HIS A 131 -0.34 -11.34 -1.70
CA HIS A 131 0.56 -12.15 -2.51
C HIS A 131 1.97 -11.56 -2.53
N ASN A 132 2.95 -12.45 -2.76
CA ASN A 132 4.34 -12.08 -2.94
C ASN A 132 4.59 -11.52 -4.35
N ASP A 133 4.18 -10.28 -4.60
CA ASP A 133 4.31 -9.63 -5.90
C ASP A 133 5.76 -9.19 -6.22
N SER A 134 5.95 -8.56 -7.38
CA SER A 134 7.25 -8.07 -7.83
C SER A 134 7.79 -6.93 -6.96
N GLN A 135 6.91 -6.10 -6.40
CA GLN A 135 7.29 -4.99 -5.53
C GLN A 135 7.91 -5.53 -4.23
N MET A 136 7.23 -6.48 -3.57
CA MET A 136 7.71 -7.16 -2.36
C MET A 136 9.02 -7.92 -2.58
N ARG A 137 9.27 -8.41 -3.80
CA ARG A 137 10.55 -9.04 -4.17
C ARG A 137 11.66 -8.01 -4.31
N ALA A 138 11.42 -6.92 -5.04
CA ALA A 138 12.38 -5.84 -5.21
C ALA A 138 12.74 -5.17 -3.87
N GLU A 139 11.77 -5.02 -2.96
CA GLU A 139 11.98 -4.47 -1.62
C GLU A 139 12.85 -5.36 -0.73
N ARG A 140 12.75 -6.69 -0.87
CA ARG A 140 13.69 -7.59 -0.20
C ARG A 140 15.08 -7.51 -0.80
N GLU A 141 15.17 -7.48 -2.13
CA GLU A 141 16.44 -7.35 -2.84
C GLU A 141 17.20 -6.08 -2.43
N MET A 142 16.47 -4.98 -2.20
CA MET A 142 17.02 -3.71 -1.67
C MET A 142 17.77 -3.86 -0.32
N LEU A 143 17.50 -4.93 0.45
CA LEU A 143 18.08 -5.20 1.77
C LEU A 143 19.07 -6.37 1.80
N GLU A 144 19.26 -7.10 0.70
CA GLU A 144 20.06 -8.33 0.67
C GLU A 144 21.51 -8.12 1.14
N ASP A 145 22.11 -6.97 0.81
CA ASP A 145 23.47 -6.59 1.20
C ASP A 145 23.55 -5.82 2.53
N LYS A 146 22.40 -5.48 3.13
CA LYS A 146 22.31 -4.61 4.32
C LYS A 146 22.01 -5.37 5.61
N ASN A 147 21.89 -6.69 5.54
CA ASN A 147 21.42 -7.53 6.65
C ASN A 147 20.11 -6.98 7.26
N GLY A 148 19.23 -6.48 6.39
CA GLY A 148 18.00 -5.80 6.78
C GLY A 148 16.77 -6.70 6.79
N SER A 149 15.68 -6.20 7.40
CA SER A 149 14.39 -6.89 7.46
C SER A 149 13.35 -6.26 6.52
N HIS A 150 12.71 -7.09 5.70
CA HIS A 150 11.49 -6.70 4.99
C HIS A 150 10.27 -7.06 5.84
N VAL A 151 9.50 -6.05 6.22
CA VAL A 151 8.38 -6.17 7.15
C VAL A 151 7.07 -5.79 6.47
N VAL A 152 6.04 -6.61 6.60
CA VAL A 152 4.69 -6.30 6.12
C VAL A 152 3.73 -6.25 7.30
N THR A 153 3.04 -5.13 7.44
CA THR A 153 1.89 -5.04 8.36
C THR A 153 0.60 -5.25 7.60
N ILE A 154 -0.31 -6.03 8.18
CA ILE A 154 -1.62 -6.31 7.59
C ILE A 154 -2.70 -5.88 8.58
N SER A 155 -3.72 -5.21 8.08
CA SER A 155 -4.94 -4.86 8.84
C SER A 155 -6.19 -5.26 8.05
N SER A 156 -7.33 -5.37 8.73
CA SER A 156 -8.60 -5.62 8.07
C SER A 156 -9.78 -5.10 8.88
N ASP A 157 -10.83 -4.67 8.20
CA ASP A 157 -12.12 -4.34 8.82
C ASP A 157 -12.98 -5.55 9.21
N LYS A 158 -12.67 -6.74 8.68
CA LYS A 158 -13.35 -7.99 8.98
C LYS A 158 -12.35 -9.12 9.20
N PRO A 159 -11.53 -9.06 10.27
CA PRO A 159 -10.56 -10.10 10.55
C PRO A 159 -11.24 -11.35 11.15
N ASP A 160 -10.77 -12.51 10.73
CA ASP A 160 -10.95 -13.80 11.38
C ASP A 160 -9.57 -14.46 11.55
N LEU A 161 -8.82 -13.99 12.56
CA LEU A 161 -7.43 -14.41 12.78
C LEU A 161 -7.30 -15.87 13.24
N ASN A 162 -8.37 -16.44 13.78
CA ASN A 162 -8.44 -17.84 14.23
C ASN A 162 -9.12 -18.76 13.19
N GLY A 163 -9.61 -18.19 12.08
CA GLY A 163 -10.22 -18.93 10.99
C GLY A 163 -9.25 -19.91 10.33
N ILE A 164 -9.81 -20.86 9.57
CA ILE A 164 -9.05 -21.87 8.84
C ILE A 164 -9.48 -21.85 7.36
N PRO A 165 -8.68 -21.25 6.45
CA PRO A 165 -7.49 -20.45 6.72
C PRO A 165 -7.82 -19.10 7.36
N PRO A 166 -6.89 -18.47 8.12
CA PRO A 166 -7.13 -17.19 8.76
C PRO A 166 -7.27 -16.06 7.73
N LYS A 167 -7.98 -14.99 8.12
CA LYS A 167 -8.18 -13.79 7.30
C LYS A 167 -7.95 -12.52 8.14
N PRO A 168 -7.18 -11.53 7.66
CA PRO A 168 -6.35 -11.56 6.46
C PRO A 168 -5.15 -12.50 6.65
N ARG A 169 -4.43 -12.82 5.56
CA ARG A 169 -3.19 -13.60 5.64
C ARG A 169 -2.25 -13.32 4.48
N PRO A 170 -0.93 -13.52 4.65
CA PRO A 170 -0.01 -13.58 3.52
C PRO A 170 -0.23 -14.85 2.67
N SER A 171 0.31 -14.85 1.45
CA SER A 171 0.58 -16.07 0.71
C SER A 171 1.76 -16.81 1.35
N GLY A 172 1.86 -18.13 1.14
CA GLY A 172 2.98 -18.93 1.65
C GLY A 172 4.35 -18.30 1.34
N PRO A 173 4.67 -17.98 0.07
CA PRO A 173 5.95 -17.37 -0.28
C PRO A 173 6.23 -16.01 0.40
N LEU A 174 5.20 -15.22 0.69
CA LEU A 174 5.38 -13.95 1.40
C LEU A 174 5.63 -14.21 2.89
N GLY A 175 4.82 -15.08 3.51
CA GLY A 175 4.92 -15.43 4.92
C GLY A 175 6.19 -16.16 5.32
N GLU A 176 6.87 -16.81 4.38
CA GLU A 176 8.17 -17.45 4.61
C GLU A 176 9.36 -16.50 4.48
N LYS A 177 9.23 -15.45 3.65
CA LYS A 177 10.36 -14.58 3.27
C LYS A 177 10.34 -13.22 3.95
N SER A 178 9.38 -12.94 4.81
CA SER A 178 9.17 -11.60 5.36
C SER A 178 8.65 -11.69 6.78
N GLU A 179 8.95 -10.67 7.57
CA GLU A 179 8.34 -10.52 8.88
C GLU A 179 6.95 -9.93 8.71
N ILE A 180 5.93 -10.58 9.28
CA ILE A 180 4.55 -10.17 9.04
C ILE A 180 3.84 -10.00 10.37
N TYR A 181 3.25 -8.82 10.54
CA TYR A 181 2.53 -8.42 11.74
C TYR A 181 1.09 -8.08 11.40
N TYR A 182 0.16 -8.44 12.28
CA TYR A 182 -1.21 -7.95 12.20
C TYR A 182 -1.36 -6.71 13.09
N THR A 183 -1.84 -5.63 12.48
CA THR A 183 -2.23 -4.40 13.18
C THR A 183 -3.73 -4.37 13.35
N ASP A 184 -4.20 -4.34 14.60
CA ASP A 184 -5.62 -4.15 14.89
C ASP A 184 -5.98 -2.68 14.62
N PRO A 185 -6.84 -2.39 13.63
CA PRO A 185 -7.21 -1.01 13.30
C PRO A 185 -7.99 -0.32 14.42
N SER A 186 -8.61 -1.09 15.33
CA SER A 186 -9.40 -0.56 16.45
C SER A 186 -8.51 -0.04 17.56
N SER A 187 -7.51 -0.82 17.98
CA SER A 187 -6.56 -0.41 19.01
C SER A 187 -5.38 0.40 18.47
N GLY A 188 -5.12 0.35 17.16
CA GLY A 188 -3.93 0.93 16.54
C GLY A 188 -2.62 0.27 16.98
N LYS A 189 -2.65 -1.03 17.32
CA LYS A 189 -1.48 -1.75 17.85
C LYS A 189 -1.20 -3.01 17.04
N VAL A 190 0.08 -3.41 17.01
CA VAL A 190 0.45 -4.75 16.59
C VAL A 190 0.00 -5.74 17.66
N THR A 191 -0.78 -6.75 17.27
CA THR A 191 -1.35 -7.74 18.20
C THR A 191 -0.94 -9.18 17.90
N HIS A 192 -0.52 -9.46 16.66
CA HIS A 192 -0.10 -10.80 16.25
C HIS A 192 1.11 -10.75 15.32
N LYS A 193 1.88 -11.83 15.31
CA LYS A 193 2.93 -12.12 14.33
C LYS A 193 2.53 -13.37 13.53
N TRP A 194 2.79 -13.37 12.23
CA TRP A 194 2.54 -14.54 11.39
C TRP A 194 3.58 -15.62 11.69
N GLU A 195 3.13 -16.85 11.90
CA GLU A 195 3.97 -18.05 11.93
C GLU A 195 3.71 -18.86 10.67
N GLY A 196 4.68 -18.84 9.74
CA GLY A 196 4.64 -19.64 8.53
C GLY A 196 4.65 -21.15 8.84
N ASN A 197 3.74 -21.89 8.22
CA ASN A 197 3.68 -23.34 8.30
C ASN A 197 2.96 -23.91 7.08
N SER A 198 3.73 -24.47 6.14
CA SER A 198 3.21 -25.03 4.88
C SER A 198 2.27 -26.23 5.07
N ARG A 199 2.22 -26.84 6.26
CA ARG A 199 1.27 -27.92 6.60
C ARG A 199 -0.09 -27.40 7.05
N LEU A 200 -0.22 -26.12 7.40
CA LEU A 200 -1.50 -25.53 7.80
C LEU A 200 -2.25 -24.98 6.58
N PRO A 201 -3.60 -25.09 6.55
CA PRO A 201 -4.40 -24.42 5.53
C PRO A 201 -4.09 -22.91 5.50
N GLY A 202 -3.78 -22.39 4.31
CA GLY A 202 -3.40 -20.98 4.14
C GLY A 202 -1.92 -20.66 4.41
N GLY A 203 -1.09 -21.67 4.73
CA GLY A 203 0.37 -21.54 4.82
C GLY A 203 0.91 -21.02 6.15
N GLY A 204 0.09 -20.97 7.19
CA GLY A 204 0.51 -20.52 8.51
C GLY A 204 -0.66 -20.13 9.41
N ARG A 205 -0.35 -19.45 10.51
CA ARG A 205 -1.32 -18.95 11.49
C ARG A 205 -0.87 -17.61 12.08
N TRP A 206 -1.82 -16.88 12.65
CA TRP A 206 -1.50 -15.74 13.51
C TRP A 206 -1.18 -16.21 14.93
N LYS A 207 -0.01 -15.83 15.43
CA LYS A 207 0.37 -16.01 16.83
C LYS A 207 0.17 -14.70 17.58
N LYS A 208 -0.63 -14.74 18.63
CA LYS A 208 -0.84 -13.58 19.51
C LYS A 208 0.48 -13.21 20.22
N LEU A 209 0.74 -11.91 20.31
CA LEU A 209 1.89 -11.32 21.02
C LEU A 209 1.53 -10.95 22.46
#